data_AF-A0A931UFI2-F1
#
_entry.id   AF-A0A931UFI2-F1
#
_cell.length_a   1.000
_cell.length_b   1.000
_cell.length_c   1.000
_cell.angle_alpha   90.00
_cell.angle_beta   90.00
_cell.angle_gamma   90.00
#
_symmetry.space_group_name_H-M   'P 1'
#
loop_
_entity.id
_entity.type
_entity.pdbx_description
1 polymer ?
#
loop_
_entity_poly.entity_id
_entity_poly.type
_entity_poly.pdbx_seq_one_letter_code
_entity_poly.pdbx_strand_id
1 'polypeptide(L)'
;MAKKTLFLLVTLLLGLALSACSAPLTQREQGGLVGGFIGAGSGAIIGSTVGHAAAGAAIGGPVGLIAGALIGDQLMAQGQGPQRQVDANQAELERLRRENRRLREQQLER
;
A
#
# COMPACT_ATOMS: atom_id res chain seq x y z
N MET A 1 -12.32 -21.27 -24.09
CA MET A 1 -12.25 -19.86 -24.53
C MET A 1 -11.92 -18.92 -23.36
N ALA A 2 -12.68 -18.94 -22.25
CA ALA A 2 -12.45 -18.07 -21.08
C ALA A 2 -11.05 -18.13 -20.45
N LYS A 3 -10.38 -19.30 -20.45
CA LYS A 3 -9.00 -19.45 -19.91
C LYS A 3 -7.96 -18.65 -20.68
N LYS A 4 -8.08 -18.57 -22.02
CA LYS A 4 -7.19 -17.77 -22.88
C LYS A 4 -7.46 -16.27 -22.67
N THR A 5 -8.72 -15.89 -22.54
CA THR A 5 -9.12 -14.50 -22.25
C THR A 5 -8.63 -14.05 -20.88
N LEU A 6 -8.75 -14.89 -19.85
CA LEU A 6 -8.25 -14.61 -18.50
C LEU A 6 -6.72 -14.47 -18.50
N PHE A 7 -6.00 -15.35 -19.21
CA PHE A 7 -4.54 -15.29 -19.29
C PHE A 7 -4.06 -14.01 -19.99
N LEU A 8 -4.73 -13.59 -21.07
CA LEU A 8 -4.44 -12.33 -21.75
C LEU A 8 -4.72 -11.11 -20.87
N LEU A 9 -5.84 -11.13 -20.12
CA LEU A 9 -6.22 -10.04 -19.22
C LEU A 9 -5.21 -9.87 -18.08
N VAL A 10 -4.75 -10.97 -17.49
CA VAL A 10 -3.72 -10.98 -16.44
C VAL A 10 -2.38 -10.47 -16.96
N THR A 11 -1.98 -10.88 -18.17
CA THR A 11 -0.72 -10.45 -18.79
C THR A 11 -0.73 -8.95 -19.12
N LEU A 12 -1.88 -8.44 -19.60
CA LEU A 12 -2.08 -7.02 -19.86
C LEU A 12 -2.04 -6.20 -18.56
N LEU A 13 -2.77 -6.63 -17.52
CA LEU A 13 -2.77 -5.99 -16.20
C LEU A 13 -1.36 -5.93 -15.59
N LEU A 14 -0.58 -7.01 -15.74
CA LEU A 14 0.78 -7.05 -15.25
C LEU A 14 1.68 -6.04 -15.99
N GLY A 15 1.54 -5.93 -17.32
CA GLY A 15 2.27 -4.92 -18.11
C GLY A 15 1.97 -3.47 -17.68
N LEU A 16 0.70 -3.15 -17.37
CA LEU A 16 0.33 -1.83 -16.86
C LEU A 16 0.85 -1.56 -15.43
N ALA A 17 0.93 -2.60 -14.60
CA ALA A 17 1.48 -2.45 -13.25
C ALA A 17 2.98 -2.12 -13.27
N LEU A 18 3.74 -2.68 -14.23
CA LEU A 18 5.16 -2.35 -14.39
C LEU A 18 5.39 -0.93 -14.91
N SER A 19 4.52 -0.40 -15.79
CA SER A 19 4.64 0.98 -16.29
C SER A 19 4.20 2.04 -15.28
N ALA A 20 3.39 1.66 -14.28
CA ALA A 20 2.99 2.54 -13.18
C ALA A 20 4.11 2.80 -12.15
N CYS A 21 5.21 2.02 -12.18
CA CYS A 21 6.29 2.12 -11.21
C CYS A 21 7.19 3.37 -11.39
N SER A 22 7.06 4.12 -12.50
CA SER A 22 7.92 5.28 -12.80
C SER A 22 7.25 6.63 -12.58
N ALA A 23 5.98 6.70 -12.21
CA ALA A 23 5.29 7.96 -11.98
C ALA A 23 5.40 8.38 -10.49
N PRO A 24 5.84 9.61 -10.16
CA PRO A 24 5.67 10.14 -8.82
C PRO A 24 4.18 10.43 -8.60
N LEU A 25 3.43 9.42 -8.13
CA LEU A 25 2.02 9.60 -7.78
C LEU A 25 1.91 10.63 -6.66
N THR A 26 1.08 11.65 -6.84
CA THR A 26 0.74 12.56 -5.74
C THR A 26 0.06 11.76 -4.61
N GLN A 27 0.20 12.15 -3.35
CA GLN A 27 -0.34 11.39 -2.19
C GLN A 27 -1.85 11.09 -2.29
N ARG A 28 -2.63 11.94 -2.98
CA ARG A 28 -4.04 11.68 -3.29
C ARG A 28 -4.22 10.58 -4.33
N GLU A 29 -3.41 10.62 -5.39
CA GLU A 29 -3.37 9.53 -6.37
C GLU A 29 -2.85 8.25 -5.72
N GLN A 30 -1.89 8.31 -4.81
CA GLN A 30 -1.40 7.15 -4.08
C GLN A 30 -2.46 6.57 -3.14
N GLY A 31 -3.16 7.40 -2.36
CA GLY A 31 -4.23 6.97 -1.46
C GLY A 31 -5.44 6.41 -2.22
N GLY A 32 -5.85 7.07 -3.30
CA GLY A 32 -6.89 6.59 -4.19
C GLY A 32 -6.50 5.31 -4.92
N LEU A 33 -5.29 5.23 -5.48
CA LEU A 33 -4.83 4.06 -6.21
C LEU A 33 -4.68 2.85 -5.28
N VAL A 34 -4.11 3.03 -4.08
CA VAL A 34 -4.00 1.96 -3.08
C VAL A 34 -5.37 1.52 -2.58
N GLY A 35 -6.25 2.47 -2.25
CA GLY A 35 -7.64 2.16 -1.85
C GLY A 35 -8.41 1.44 -2.96
N GLY A 36 -8.25 1.88 -4.20
CA GLY A 36 -8.87 1.28 -5.38
C GLY A 36 -8.30 -0.10 -5.70
N PHE A 37 -7.01 -0.31 -5.50
CA PHE A 37 -6.39 -1.62 -5.69
C PHE A 37 -6.84 -2.62 -4.61
N ILE A 38 -6.88 -2.19 -3.34
CA ILE A 38 -7.38 -3.01 -2.24
C ILE A 38 -8.89 -3.28 -2.43
N GLY A 39 -9.67 -2.29 -2.83
CA GLY A 39 -11.10 -2.42 -3.10
C GLY A 39 -11.40 -3.33 -4.29
N ALA A 40 -10.66 -3.18 -5.39
CA ALA A 40 -10.77 -4.05 -6.56
C ALA A 40 -10.33 -5.48 -6.24
N GLY A 41 -9.22 -5.66 -5.50
CA GLY A 41 -8.73 -6.98 -5.10
C GLY A 41 -9.72 -7.69 -4.17
N SER A 42 -10.20 -7.01 -3.14
CA SER A 42 -11.19 -7.55 -2.20
C SER A 42 -12.52 -7.83 -2.90
N GLY A 43 -12.98 -6.92 -3.75
CA GLY A 43 -14.17 -7.09 -4.57
C GLY A 43 -14.05 -8.24 -5.57
N ALA A 44 -12.87 -8.46 -6.16
CA ALA A 44 -12.60 -9.59 -7.04
C ALA A 44 -12.66 -10.93 -6.30
N ILE A 45 -12.10 -10.99 -5.09
CA ILE A 45 -12.14 -12.19 -4.23
C ILE A 45 -13.59 -12.53 -3.89
N ILE A 46 -14.38 -11.57 -3.40
CA ILE A 46 -15.79 -11.79 -3.05
C ILE A 46 -16.62 -12.09 -4.31
N GLY A 47 -16.40 -11.34 -5.39
CA GLY A 47 -17.08 -11.58 -6.67
C GLY A 47 -16.77 -12.98 -7.23
N SER A 48 -15.57 -13.51 -6.98
CA SER A 48 -15.18 -14.85 -7.43
C SER A 48 -15.98 -15.96 -6.76
N THR A 49 -16.46 -15.77 -5.52
CA THR A 49 -17.28 -16.78 -4.81
C THR A 49 -18.67 -16.93 -5.43
N VAL A 50 -19.17 -15.89 -6.08
CA VAL A 50 -20.45 -15.88 -6.82
C VAL A 50 -20.25 -15.98 -8.34
N GLY A 51 -19.04 -16.36 -8.80
CA GLY A 51 -18.72 -16.56 -10.22
C GLY A 51 -18.48 -15.29 -11.05
N HIS A 52 -18.44 -14.12 -10.40
CA HIS A 52 -18.38 -12.80 -11.04
C HIS A 52 -17.24 -11.94 -10.47
N ALA A 53 -16.02 -12.46 -10.51
CA ALA A 53 -14.82 -11.75 -10.03
C ALA A 53 -14.62 -10.39 -10.71
N ALA A 54 -14.87 -10.31 -12.02
CA ALA A 54 -14.74 -9.07 -12.78
C ALA A 54 -15.77 -8.01 -12.36
N ALA A 55 -17.01 -8.42 -12.07
CA ALA A 55 -18.04 -7.49 -11.60
C ALA A 55 -17.72 -6.98 -10.19
N GLY A 56 -17.26 -7.87 -9.31
CA GLY A 56 -16.82 -7.49 -7.96
C GLY A 56 -15.62 -6.54 -7.97
N ALA A 57 -14.65 -6.75 -8.87
CA ALA A 57 -13.52 -5.84 -9.07
C ALA A 57 -13.94 -4.49 -9.66
N ALA A 58 -14.85 -4.50 -10.64
CA ALA A 58 -15.35 -3.30 -11.31
C ALA A 58 -16.18 -2.40 -10.38
N ILE A 59 -16.83 -2.97 -9.37
CA ILE A 59 -17.56 -2.21 -8.34
C ILE A 59 -16.61 -1.82 -7.20
N GLY A 60 -15.81 -2.76 -6.70
CA GLY A 60 -14.91 -2.54 -5.58
C GLY A 60 -13.76 -1.56 -5.88
N GLY A 61 -13.30 -1.50 -7.13
CA GLY A 61 -12.25 -0.60 -7.58
C GLY A 61 -12.61 0.88 -7.45
N PRO A 62 -13.64 1.38 -8.14
CA PRO A 62 -14.07 2.78 -8.03
C PRO A 62 -14.45 3.18 -6.61
N VAL A 63 -15.15 2.30 -5.88
CA VAL A 63 -15.53 2.54 -4.48
C VAL A 63 -14.29 2.69 -3.59
N GLY A 64 -13.32 1.78 -3.71
CA GLY A 64 -12.06 1.85 -2.98
C GLY A 64 -11.23 3.07 -3.37
N LEU A 65 -11.29 3.50 -4.64
CA LEU A 65 -10.54 4.65 -5.14
C LEU A 65 -11.09 5.96 -4.56
N ILE A 66 -12.41 6.15 -4.59
CA ILE A 66 -13.06 7.32 -4.00
C ILE A 66 -12.82 7.35 -2.48
N ALA A 67 -13.03 6.22 -1.79
CA ALA A 67 -12.81 6.13 -0.36
C ALA A 67 -11.35 6.41 0.02
N GLY A 68 -10.39 5.83 -0.70
CA GLY A 68 -8.96 6.04 -0.48
C GLY A 68 -8.51 7.47 -0.76
N ALA A 69 -9.07 8.13 -1.79
CA ALA A 69 -8.77 9.52 -2.11
C ALA A 69 -9.29 10.48 -1.03
N LEU A 70 -10.51 10.27 -0.52
CA LEU A 70 -11.11 11.07 0.55
C LEU A 70 -10.36 10.91 1.88
N ILE A 71 -10.01 9.67 2.24
CA ILE A 71 -9.29 9.38 3.49
C ILE A 71 -7.84 9.89 3.40
N GLY A 72 -7.18 9.68 2.26
CA GLY A 72 -5.81 10.14 2.02
C GLY A 72 -5.66 11.66 2.12
N ASP A 73 -6.66 12.42 1.65
CA ASP A 73 -6.63 13.88 1.73
C ASP A 73 -6.67 14.39 3.18
N GLN A 74 -7.48 13.76 4.04
CA GLN A 74 -7.59 14.16 5.45
C GLN A 74 -6.35 13.78 6.29
N LEU A 75 -5.77 12.60 6.04
CA LEU A 75 -4.54 12.16 6.71
C LEU A 75 -3.37 13.12 6.43
N MET A 76 -3.30 13.64 5.19
CA MET A 76 -2.30 14.60 4.76
C MET A 76 -2.58 16.02 5.30
N ALA A 77 -3.84 16.47 5.25
CA ALA A 77 -4.23 17.79 5.75
C ALA A 77 -3.97 17.97 7.26
N GLN A 78 -4.02 16.89 8.04
CA GLN A 78 -3.71 16.94 9.47
C GLN A 78 -2.21 16.94 9.79
N GLY A 79 -1.31 16.71 8.83
CA GLY A 79 0.14 16.65 9.10
C GLY A 79 0.56 15.61 10.14
N GLN A 80 -0.36 14.73 10.53
CA GLN A 80 -0.19 13.61 11.47
C GLN A 80 0.10 12.32 10.71
N GLY A 81 0.78 12.43 9.57
CA GLY A 81 1.24 11.26 8.85
C GLY A 81 2.18 10.42 9.74
N PRO A 82 2.35 9.12 9.43
CA PRO A 82 3.26 8.21 10.14
C PRO A 82 4.65 8.81 10.39
N GLN A 83 5.09 9.74 9.54
CA GLN A 83 6.33 10.48 9.64
C GLN A 83 6.62 11.04 11.03
N ARG A 84 5.65 11.72 11.68
CA ARG A 84 5.89 12.30 13.02
C ARG A 84 6.17 11.24 14.08
N GLN A 85 5.52 10.10 13.96
CA GLN A 85 5.71 8.99 14.87
C GLN A 85 7.05 8.27 14.59
N VAL A 86 7.45 8.19 13.32
CA VAL A 86 8.77 7.67 12.91
C VAL A 86 9.90 8.58 13.42
N ASP A 87 9.76 9.90 13.32
CA ASP A 87 10.76 10.86 13.79
C ASP A 87 10.93 10.77 15.32
N ALA A 88 9.82 10.69 16.06
CA ALA A 88 9.86 10.50 17.51
C ALA A 88 10.54 9.18 17.91
N ASN A 89 10.21 8.09 17.21
CA ASN A 89 10.79 6.77 17.46
C ASN A 89 12.28 6.70 17.08
N GLN A 90 12.73 7.47 16.08
CA GLN A 90 14.14 7.51 15.68
C GLN A 90 15.03 8.04 16.80
N ALA A 91 14.60 9.09 17.51
CA ALA A 91 15.36 9.65 18.63
C ALA A 91 15.52 8.63 19.77
N GLU A 92 14.51 7.80 20.00
CA GLU A 92 14.55 6.71 20.99
C GLU A 92 15.49 5.59 20.53
N LEU A 93 15.41 5.18 19.27
CA LEU A 93 16.28 4.14 18.69
C LEU A 93 17.77 4.51 18.78
N GLU A 94 18.09 5.79 18.58
CA GLU A 94 19.45 6.31 18.76
C GLU A 94 19.93 6.25 20.22
N ARG A 95 19.03 6.43 21.20
CA ARG A 95 19.39 6.21 22.61
C ARG A 95 19.69 4.74 22.88
N LEU A 96 18.81 3.83 22.45
CA LEU A 96 19.03 2.39 22.62
C LEU A 96 20.31 1.91 21.93
N ARG A 97 20.61 2.42 20.73
CA ARG A 97 21.85 2.08 20.01
C ARG A 97 23.10 2.56 20.75
N ARG A 98 23.06 3.73 21.38
CA ARG A 98 24.17 4.23 22.20
C ARG A 98 24.41 3.34 23.41
N GLU A 99 23.34 2.92 24.06
CA GLU A 99 23.42 2.04 25.23
C GLU A 99 23.94 0.64 24.87
N ASN A 100 23.43 0.05 23.79
CA ASN A 100 23.94 -1.22 23.28
C ASN A 100 25.42 -1.16 22.90
N ARG A 101 25.89 -0.04 22.35
CA ARG A 101 27.31 0.12 22.01
C ARG A 101 28.19 0.07 23.25
N ARG A 102 27.78 0.73 24.34
CA ARG A 102 28.51 0.69 25.62
C ARG A 102 28.52 -0.70 26.24
N LEU A 103 27.37 -1.39 26.22
CA LEU A 103 27.29 -2.76 26.72
C LEU A 103 28.17 -3.71 25.90
N ARG A 104 28.21 -3.54 24.58
CA ARG A 104 29.12 -4.31 23.71
C ARG A 104 30.58 -4.05 24.01
N GLU A 105 30.97 -2.80 24.25
CA GLU A 105 32.35 -2.46 24.64
C GLU A 105 32.71 -3.12 25.98
N GLN A 106 31.82 -3.09 26.97
CA GLN A 106 32.01 -3.81 28.24
C GLN A 106 32.11 -5.33 28.07
N GLN A 107 31.38 -5.90 27.12
CA GLN A 107 31.47 -7.33 26.81
C GLN A 107 32.75 -7.70 26.09
N LEU A 108 33.32 -6.79 25.30
CA LEU A 108 34.59 -6.99 24.61
C LEU A 108 35.81 -6.89 25.55
N GLU A 109 35.66 -6.21 26.69
CA GLU A 109 36.70 -6.09 27.72
C GLU A 109 36.68 -7.22 28.78
N ARG A 110 35.75 -8.17 28.68
CA ARG A 110 35.68 -9.37 29.54
C ARG A 110 36.18 -10.61 28.81
#